data_AF-A0A522CJ01-F1
#
_entry.id   AF-A0A522CJ01-F1
#
_cell.length_a   1.000
_cell.length_b   1.000
_cell.length_c   1.000
_cell.angle_alpha   90.00
_cell.angle_beta   90.00
_cell.angle_gamma   90.00
#
_symmetry.space_group_name_H-M   'P 1'
#
loop_
_entity.id
_entity.type
_entity.pdbx_description
1 polymer ?
#
loop_
_entity_poly.entity_id
_entity_poly.type
_entity_poly.pdbx_seq_one_letter_code
_entity_poly.pdbx_strand_id
1 'polypeptide(L)'
;MPAYAIFIKNSTKDADLLKVYGQKAAGARGDHPLTALAAYGAIETMEGDPAEGVVLLQFPDMDAAKAWYNSPAYQDAKEVRLRAADYRVLFFQGLG
;
A
#
# COMPACT_ATOMS: atom_id res chain seq x y z
N MET A 1 0.78 16.29 11.65
CA MET A 1 0.54 16.43 10.19
C MET A 1 0.29 15.05 9.63
N PRO A 2 -0.72 14.86 8.76
CA PRO A 2 -1.07 13.54 8.24
C PRO A 2 0.08 12.91 7.46
N ALA A 3 0.20 11.59 7.48
CA ALA A 3 1.12 10.87 6.61
C ALA A 3 0.34 10.07 5.56
N TYR A 4 0.88 10.02 4.35
CA TYR A 4 0.29 9.29 3.23
C TYR A 4 1.17 8.11 2.87
N ALA A 5 0.61 6.90 2.86
CA ALA A 5 1.27 5.74 2.29
C ALA A 5 0.81 5.53 0.85
N ILE A 6 1.77 5.55 -0.06
CA ILE A 6 1.54 5.39 -1.50
C ILE A 6 2.17 4.06 -1.92
N PHE A 7 1.34 3.17 -2.45
CA PHE A 7 1.76 1.91 -3.06
C PHE A 7 1.54 2.02 -4.55
N ILE A 8 2.62 1.95 -5.32
CA ILE A 8 2.59 1.91 -6.77
C ILE A 8 2.99 0.52 -7.19
N LYS A 9 2.05 -0.27 -7.70
CA LYS A 9 2.32 -1.57 -8.34
C LYS A 9 2.85 -1.30 -9.74
N ASN A 10 4.12 -1.62 -9.97
CA ASN A 10 4.76 -1.46 -11.28
C ASN A 10 4.43 -2.66 -12.19
N SER A 11 4.45 -3.88 -11.64
CA SER A 11 4.17 -5.09 -12.42
C SER A 11 3.61 -6.22 -11.56
N THR A 12 2.77 -7.07 -12.14
CA THR A 12 2.28 -8.30 -11.54
C THR A 12 3.11 -9.49 -12.01
N LYS A 13 3.63 -10.29 -11.08
CA LYS A 13 4.39 -11.53 -11.36
C LYS A 13 3.52 -12.77 -11.22
N ASP A 14 2.65 -12.77 -10.20
CA ASP A 14 1.74 -13.87 -9.88
C ASP A 14 0.41 -13.30 -9.36
N ALA A 15 -0.65 -13.45 -10.15
CA ALA A 15 -1.97 -12.91 -9.85
C ALA A 15 -2.67 -13.65 -8.69
N ASP A 16 -2.42 -14.94 -8.54
CA ASP A 16 -3.04 -15.75 -7.48
C ASP A 16 -2.43 -15.41 -6.12
N LEU A 17 -1.09 -15.27 -6.06
CA LEU A 17 -0.43 -14.75 -4.86
C LEU A 17 -0.84 -13.31 -4.55
N LEU A 18 -1.08 -12.48 -5.57
CA LEU A 18 -1.55 -11.12 -5.34
C LEU A 18 -2.95 -11.09 -4.70
N LYS A 19 -3.82 -12.03 -5.08
CA LYS A 19 -5.13 -12.21 -4.43
C LYS A 19 -4.98 -12.63 -2.96
N VAL A 20 -4.07 -13.56 -2.66
CA VAL A 20 -3.75 -13.95 -1.28
C VAL A 20 -3.21 -12.77 -0.47
N TYR A 21 -2.32 -11.96 -1.06
CA TYR A 21 -1.84 -10.72 -0.45
C TYR A 21 -3.00 -9.77 -0.13
N GLY A 22 -3.91 -9.52 -1.08
CA GLY A 22 -5.05 -8.63 -0.89
C GLY A 22 -5.92 -9.02 0.31
N GLN A 23 -6.16 -10.33 0.49
CA GLN A 23 -6.90 -10.84 1.64
C GLN A 23 -6.16 -10.61 2.97
N LYS A 24 -4.85 -10.91 3.01
CA LYS A 24 -4.02 -10.67 4.21
C LYS A 24 -3.92 -9.17 4.55
N ALA A 25 -3.70 -8.33 3.54
CA ALA A 25 -3.58 -6.89 3.71
C ALA A 25 -4.87 -6.25 4.21
N ALA A 26 -6.04 -6.71 3.75
CA ALA A 26 -7.33 -6.25 4.25
C ALA A 26 -7.51 -6.55 5.75
N GLY A 27 -7.04 -7.73 6.21
CA GLY A 27 -7.04 -8.10 7.63
C GLY A 27 -6.00 -7.34 8.47
N ALA A 28 -4.89 -6.91 7.86
CA ALA A 28 -3.79 -6.23 8.53
C ALA A 28 -4.07 -4.78 8.92
N ARG A 29 -5.26 -4.24 8.63
CA ARG A 29 -5.68 -2.94 9.15
C ARG A 29 -5.77 -2.94 10.69
N GLY A 30 -6.42 -3.96 11.27
CA GLY A 30 -6.67 -4.01 12.72
C GLY A 30 -7.22 -2.70 13.28
N ASP A 31 -6.68 -2.29 14.43
CA ASP A 31 -7.02 -1.04 15.12
C ASP A 31 -6.17 0.17 14.65
N HIS A 32 -5.35 0.01 13.59
CA HIS A 32 -4.55 1.12 13.10
C HIS A 32 -5.44 2.22 12.50
N PRO A 33 -5.18 3.49 12.84
CA PRO A 33 -6.01 4.62 12.40
C PRO A 33 -5.70 5.00 10.95
N LEU A 34 -6.02 4.12 10.00
CA LEU A 34 -5.81 4.37 8.57
C LEU A 34 -7.13 4.59 7.83
N THR A 35 -7.07 5.45 6.82
CA THR A 35 -8.17 5.71 5.89
C THR A 35 -7.67 5.44 4.47
N ALA A 36 -8.37 4.60 3.71
CA ALA A 36 -8.10 4.46 2.28
C ALA A 36 -8.76 5.63 1.53
N LEU A 37 -7.96 6.40 0.80
CA LEU A 37 -8.43 7.55 0.02
C LEU A 37 -8.66 7.20 -1.46
N ALA A 38 -7.81 6.32 -2.02
CA ALA A 38 -7.96 5.79 -3.37
C ALA A 38 -7.29 4.40 -3.45
N ALA A 39 -7.88 3.48 -4.22
CA ALA A 39 -7.30 2.16 -4.45
C ALA A 39 -7.77 1.56 -5.79
N TYR A 40 -6.84 1.20 -6.66
CA TYR A 40 -7.05 0.44 -7.90
C TYR A 40 -8.18 0.95 -8.83
N GLY A 41 -8.48 2.25 -8.79
CA GLY A 41 -9.38 2.90 -9.75
C GLY A 41 -8.71 3.12 -11.11
N ALA A 42 -9.35 3.92 -11.97
CA ALA A 42 -8.74 4.35 -13.23
C ALA A 42 -7.44 5.12 -12.96
N ILE A 43 -6.37 4.76 -13.67
CA ILE A 43 -5.04 5.38 -13.56
C ILE A 43 -4.67 5.92 -14.94
N GLU A 44 -4.33 7.20 -14.98
CA GLU A 44 -3.74 7.85 -16.15
C GLU A 44 -2.35 8.36 -15.76
N THR A 45 -1.31 7.72 -16.31
CA THR A 45 0.07 8.14 -16.09
C THR A 45 0.43 9.22 -17.10
N MET A 46 0.58 10.46 -16.63
CA MET A 46 0.90 11.59 -17.50
C MET A 46 2.38 11.58 -17.94
N GLU A 47 3.30 11.19 -17.06
CA GLU A 47 4.74 11.15 -17.32
C GLU A 47 5.41 9.97 -16.60
N GLY A 48 6.48 9.43 -17.19
CA GLY A 48 7.26 8.30 -16.65
C GLY A 48 6.63 6.93 -16.88
N ASP A 49 7.14 5.92 -16.15
CA ASP A 49 6.66 4.55 -16.28
C ASP A 49 5.22 4.39 -15.78
N PRO A 50 4.36 3.64 -16.51
CA PRO A 50 2.99 3.41 -16.11
C PRO A 50 2.89 2.61 -14.81
N ALA A 51 1.84 2.85 -14.05
CA ALA A 51 1.48 2.04 -12.88
C ALA A 51 0.34 1.08 -13.22
N GLU A 52 0.52 -0.22 -12.96
CA GLU A 52 -0.58 -1.20 -13.06
C GLU A 52 -1.63 -1.01 -11.94
N GLY A 53 -1.26 -0.35 -10.85
CA GLY A 53 -2.14 -0.13 -9.71
C GLY A 53 -1.58 0.87 -8.72
N VAL A 54 -2.44 1.67 -8.11
CA VAL A 54 -2.07 2.63 -7.07
C VAL A 54 -3.01 2.51 -5.88
N VAL A 55 -2.45 2.57 -4.67
CA VAL A 55 -3.20 2.73 -3.42
C VAL A 55 -2.65 3.92 -2.65
N LEU A 56 -3.55 4.78 -2.18
CA LEU A 56 -3.28 5.92 -1.31
C LEU A 56 -4.01 5.72 0.01
N LEU A 57 -3.23 5.61 1.09
CA LEU A 57 -3.73 5.54 2.46
C LEU A 57 -3.31 6.79 3.23
N GLN A 58 -4.15 7.26 4.13
CA GLN A 58 -3.87 8.35 5.06
C GLN A 58 -3.80 7.82 6.50
N PHE A 59 -2.83 8.33 7.25
CA PHE A 59 -2.61 8.11 8.68
C PHE A 59 -2.56 9.47 9.41
N PRO A 60 -2.81 9.52 10.73
CA PRO A 60 -2.69 10.73 11.54
C PRO A 60 -1.30 11.36 11.47
N ASP A 61 -0.26 10.53 11.42
CA ASP A 61 1.14 10.91 11.34
C ASP A 61 2.03 9.78 10.80
N MET A 62 3.32 10.09 10.65
CA MET A 62 4.34 9.18 10.09
C MET A 62 4.59 7.97 10.99
N ASP A 63 4.44 8.11 12.30
CA ASP A 63 4.69 7.02 13.25
C ASP A 63 3.54 6.01 13.20
N ALA A 64 2.29 6.47 13.07
CA ALA A 64 1.14 5.61 12.84
C ALA A 64 1.27 4.81 11.53
N ALA A 65 1.75 5.44 10.45
CA ALA A 65 2.01 4.76 9.17
C ALA A 65 3.08 3.66 9.30
N LYS A 66 4.18 3.96 9.98
CA LYS A 66 5.26 3.00 10.26
C LYS A 66 4.82 1.88 11.19
N ALA A 67 4.04 2.19 12.22
CA ALA A 67 3.51 1.20 13.15
C ALA A 67 2.63 0.16 12.43
N TRP A 68 1.74 0.63 11.54
CA TRP A 68 0.94 -0.27 10.70
C TRP A 68 1.82 -1.11 9.77
N TYR A 69 2.74 -0.48 9.04
CA TYR A 69 3.57 -1.21 8.08
C TYR A 69 4.48 -2.22 8.74
N ASN A 70 5.04 -1.91 9.91
CA ASN A 70 5.90 -2.81 10.67
C ASN A 70 5.12 -3.81 11.55
N SER A 71 3.78 -3.77 11.55
CA SER A 71 2.98 -4.73 12.30
C SER A 71 3.25 -6.16 11.82
N PRO A 72 3.20 -7.18 12.70
CA PRO A 72 3.37 -8.57 12.30
C PRO A 72 2.37 -9.00 11.22
N ALA A 73 1.11 -8.54 11.33
CA ALA A 73 0.07 -8.84 10.36
C ALA A 73 0.38 -8.28 8.96
N TYR A 74 0.89 -7.04 8.87
CA TYR A 74 1.25 -6.47 7.57
C TYR A 74 2.56 -7.01 7.02
N GLN A 75 3.55 -7.34 7.87
CA GLN A 75 4.79 -7.98 7.41
C GLN A 75 4.53 -9.36 6.80
N ASP A 76 3.66 -10.18 7.40
CA ASP A 76 3.23 -11.46 6.81
C ASP A 76 2.55 -11.27 5.43
N ALA A 77 1.68 -10.26 5.29
CA ALA A 77 1.10 -9.91 3.99
C ALA A 77 2.18 -9.47 2.98
N LYS A 78 3.13 -8.64 3.40
CA LYS A 78 4.21 -8.10 2.57
C LYS A 78 5.09 -9.20 2.00
N GLU A 79 5.39 -10.27 2.74
CA GLU A 79 6.17 -11.40 2.23
C GLU A 79 5.50 -12.09 1.03
N VAL A 80 4.17 -12.17 1.01
CA VAL A 80 3.42 -12.63 -0.15
C VAL A 80 3.52 -11.62 -1.29
N ARG A 81 3.31 -10.32 -1.01
CA ARG A 81 3.38 -9.26 -2.04
C ARG A 81 4.70 -9.22 -2.78
N LEU A 82 5.83 -9.35 -2.07
CA LEU A 82 7.17 -9.28 -2.68
C LEU A 82 7.43 -10.40 -3.69
N ARG A 83 6.75 -11.53 -3.56
CA ARG A 83 6.76 -12.62 -4.54
C ARG A 83 5.74 -12.40 -5.66
N ALA A 84 4.60 -11.81 -5.33
CA ALA A 84 3.49 -11.62 -6.25
C ALA A 84 3.67 -10.47 -7.26
N ALA A 85 4.41 -9.42 -6.91
CA ALA A 85 4.46 -8.20 -7.72
C ALA A 85 5.61 -7.25 -7.32
N ASP A 86 6.04 -6.40 -8.26
CA ASP A 86 6.95 -5.30 -7.98
C ASP A 86 6.18 -4.04 -7.59
N TYR A 87 6.57 -3.46 -6.45
CA TYR A 87 5.93 -2.28 -5.90
C TYR A 87 6.97 -1.25 -5.48
N ARG A 88 6.69 0.02 -5.74
CA ARG A 88 7.29 1.15 -5.03
C ARG A 88 6.36 1.53 -3.88
N VAL A 89 6.89 1.58 -2.67
CA VAL A 89 6.13 1.94 -1.48
C VAL A 89 6.85 3.08 -0.78
N LEU A 90 6.16 4.18 -0.56
CA LEU A 90 6.70 5.34 0.12
C LEU A 90 5.70 5.90 1.12
N PHE A 91 6.22 6.50 2.18
CA PHE A 91 5.45 7.38 3.05
C PHE A 91 5.81 8.81 2.75
N PHE A 92 4.80 9.66 2.67
CA PHE A 92 4.96 11.06 2.36
C PHE A 92 4.25 11.90 3.40
N GLN A 93 4.98 12.85 3.98
CA GLN A 93 4.44 13.76 4.98
C GLN A 93 3.50 14.74 4.28
N GLY A 94 2.24 14.77 4.72
CA GLY A 94 1.27 15.76 4.29
C GLY A 94 1.54 17.12 4.88
N LEU A 95 0.97 18.14 4.24
CA LEU A 95 0.87 19.47 4.80
C LEU A 95 -0.18 19.50 5.93
N GLY A 96 0.03 20.37 6.91
CA GLY A 96 -0.87 20.58 8.05
C GLY A 96 -2.09 21.41 7.70
#